data_AF-A0A6V7WHL3-F1
#
_entry.id   AF-A0A6V7WHL3-F1
#
_cell.length_a   1.000
_cell.length_b   1.000
_cell.length_c   1.000
_cell.angle_alpha   90.00
_cell.angle_beta   90.00
_cell.angle_gamma   90.00
#
_symmetry.space_group_name_H-M   'P 1'
#
loop_
_entity.id
_entity.type
_entity.pdbx_description
1 polymer ?
#
loop_
_entity_poly.entity_id
_entity_poly.type
_entity_poly.pdbx_seq_one_letter_code
_entity_poly.pdbx_strand_id
1 'polypeptide(L)'
;MAKNEEKNNLIRVYAQHLFNKSTSFYHCYSLFYFEVTIIKETTDTNQIVSFGLVDMGDGPGPFETDAYLCLDNSTSSPDSSGENGDVYGCGLVIPPKNESETQKTFVFFTKNGTEIGEEILIEEDVDILKPFIKLLSCSVEVNFGNDLETMPFLYDISKHF
;
A
#
# COMPACT_ATOMS: atom_id res chain seq x y z
N MET A 1 14.22 -8.99 -40.21
CA MET A 1 14.63 -8.44 -38.90
C MET A 1 13.52 -8.75 -37.92
N ALA A 2 13.75 -9.67 -36.98
CA ALA A 2 12.82 -9.86 -35.88
C ALA A 2 12.92 -8.61 -34.99
N LYS A 3 11.80 -7.92 -34.76
CA LYS A 3 11.73 -6.92 -33.69
C LYS A 3 11.98 -7.69 -32.39
N ASN A 4 13.01 -7.31 -31.67
CA ASN A 4 13.21 -7.77 -30.31
C ASN A 4 12.03 -7.19 -29.52
N GLU A 5 11.02 -8.01 -29.19
CA GLU A 5 9.96 -7.57 -28.29
C GLU A 5 10.59 -7.35 -26.93
N GLU A 6 10.68 -6.09 -26.50
CA GLU A 6 11.06 -5.75 -25.14
C GLU A 6 10.04 -6.38 -24.20
N LYS A 7 10.49 -7.39 -23.47
CA LYS A 7 9.64 -8.14 -22.55
C LYS A 7 9.51 -7.32 -21.26
N ASN A 8 8.29 -6.85 -20.97
CA ASN A 8 7.99 -6.21 -19.70
C ASN A 8 8.22 -7.21 -18.57
N ASN A 9 9.11 -6.86 -17.64
CA ASN A 9 9.38 -7.66 -16.46
C ASN A 9 8.57 -7.14 -15.29
N LEU A 10 8.13 -8.06 -14.45
CA LEU A 10 7.50 -7.72 -13.19
C LEU A 10 8.55 -7.18 -12.23
N ILE A 11 8.34 -5.97 -11.72
CA ILE A 11 9.23 -5.32 -10.76
C ILE A 11 8.54 -5.28 -9.40
N ARG A 12 9.31 -5.53 -8.34
CA ARG A 12 8.88 -5.31 -6.96
C ARG A 12 9.83 -4.34 -6.27
N VAL A 13 9.28 -3.28 -5.70
CA VAL A 13 9.98 -2.24 -4.95
C VAL A 13 9.51 -2.28 -3.51
N TYR A 14 10.41 -2.03 -2.57
CA TYR A 14 10.07 -1.94 -1.15
C TYR A 14 10.56 -0.61 -0.59
N ALA A 15 9.84 -0.08 0.40
CA ALA A 15 10.31 1.09 1.14
C ALA A 15 11.65 0.79 1.83
N GLN A 16 12.50 1.80 1.95
CA GLN A 16 13.74 1.69 2.72
C GLN A 16 13.45 1.49 4.21
N HIS A 17 12.43 2.19 4.72
CA HIS A 17 12.04 2.15 6.11
C HIS A 17 10.96 1.08 6.34
N LEU A 18 11.15 0.33 7.42
CA LEU A 18 10.22 -0.66 7.92
C LEU A 18 9.28 0.02 8.91
N PHE A 19 8.05 -0.46 8.97
CA PHE A 19 7.19 -0.18 10.08
C PHE A 19 7.34 -1.27 11.15
N ASN A 20 7.58 -0.86 12.40
CA ASN A 20 7.74 -1.79 13.53
C ASN A 20 6.66 -1.49 14.57
N LYS A 21 5.78 -2.46 14.86
CA LYS A 21 4.68 -2.32 15.82
C LYS A 21 5.15 -1.87 17.19
N SER A 22 6.36 -2.24 17.60
CA SER A 22 6.96 -1.81 18.87
C SER A 22 7.24 -0.30 18.94
N THR A 23 7.24 0.44 17.82
CA THR A 23 7.38 1.90 17.83
C THR A 23 6.06 2.65 18.00
N SER A 24 4.92 1.93 18.07
CA SER A 24 3.62 2.56 18.29
C SER A 24 3.52 3.23 19.67
N PHE A 25 2.67 4.26 19.74
CA PHE A 25 2.44 5.03 20.95
C PHE A 25 1.72 4.22 22.03
N TYR A 26 2.06 4.49 23.29
CA TYR A 26 1.50 3.75 24.43
C TYR A 26 0.06 4.16 24.75
N HIS A 27 -0.35 5.39 24.43
CA HIS A 27 -1.66 5.97 24.80
C HIS A 27 -2.46 6.52 23.62
N CYS A 28 -1.96 6.37 22.40
CA CYS A 28 -2.58 6.95 21.21
C CYS A 28 -2.49 5.97 20.06
N TYR A 29 -3.46 6.05 19.17
CA TYR A 29 -3.37 5.38 17.89
C TYR A 29 -2.16 5.90 17.11
N SER A 30 -1.53 5.00 16.37
CA SER A 30 -0.47 5.34 15.42
C SER A 30 -1.00 5.08 14.02
N LEU A 31 -0.81 6.06 13.12
CA LEU A 31 -1.16 5.95 11.71
C LEU A 31 0.12 6.02 10.88
N PHE A 32 0.31 5.00 10.04
CA PHE A 32 1.30 5.03 8.96
C PHE A 32 0.54 5.10 7.65
N TYR A 33 0.92 6.01 6.76
CA TYR A 33 0.21 6.23 5.52
C TYR A 33 1.20 6.56 4.40
N PHE A 34 0.99 5.96 3.23
CA PHE A 34 1.75 6.27 2.02
C PHE A 34 0.81 6.28 0.82
N GLU A 35 1.22 7.01 -0.22
CA GLU A 35 0.45 7.17 -1.46
C GLU A 35 1.23 6.68 -2.68
N VAL A 36 0.49 6.14 -3.65
CA VAL A 36 0.97 5.68 -4.95
C VAL A 36 0.11 6.36 -6.02
N THR A 37 0.75 7.19 -6.84
CA THR A 37 0.10 7.85 -7.98
C THR A 37 0.35 7.04 -9.24
N ILE A 38 -0.73 6.70 -9.96
CA ILE A 38 -0.66 5.89 -11.18
C ILE A 38 -0.21 6.74 -12.36
N ILE A 39 0.82 6.30 -13.07
CA ILE A 39 1.30 6.91 -14.33
C ILE A 39 1.09 5.88 -15.45
N LYS A 40 0.07 6.11 -16.29
CA LYS A 40 -0.19 5.29 -17.47
C LYS A 40 0.77 5.68 -18.59
N GLU A 41 1.74 4.81 -18.86
CA GLU A 41 2.68 4.99 -19.98
C GLU A 41 2.15 4.45 -21.31
N THR A 42 1.21 3.52 -21.25
CA THR A 42 0.67 2.81 -22.42
C THR A 42 -0.83 2.61 -22.28
N THR A 43 -1.51 2.30 -23.40
CA THR A 43 -2.88 1.79 -23.41
C THR A 43 -2.94 0.27 -23.23
N ASP A 44 -1.84 -0.34 -22.81
CA ASP A 44 -1.69 -1.79 -22.79
C ASP A 44 -2.57 -2.40 -21.69
N THR A 45 -3.29 -3.47 -22.02
CA THR A 45 -4.31 -4.05 -21.13
C THR A 45 -3.72 -4.92 -20.02
N ASN A 46 -2.43 -5.24 -20.11
CA ASN A 46 -1.72 -6.11 -19.15
C ASN A 46 -0.99 -5.32 -18.06
N GLN A 47 -1.56 -4.19 -17.64
CA GLN A 47 -1.03 -3.40 -16.52
C GLN A 47 -1.42 -4.03 -15.19
N ILE A 48 -0.42 -4.23 -14.34
CA ILE A 48 -0.63 -4.69 -12.96
C ILE A 48 0.06 -3.69 -12.04
N VAL A 49 -0.70 -3.10 -11.14
CA VAL A 49 -0.17 -2.37 -9.98
C VAL A 49 -0.71 -3.04 -8.75
N SER A 50 0.17 -3.53 -7.88
CA SER A 50 -0.24 -3.97 -6.54
C SER A 50 0.60 -3.25 -5.50
N PHE A 51 -0.02 -2.80 -4.42
CA PHE A 51 0.70 -2.12 -3.34
C PHE A 51 0.05 -2.44 -2.00
N GLY A 52 0.83 -2.31 -0.94
CA GLY A 52 0.36 -2.60 0.41
C GLY A 52 1.51 -2.88 1.36
N LEU A 53 1.26 -3.74 2.32
CA LEU A 53 2.21 -4.13 3.36
C LEU A 53 2.50 -5.62 3.27
N VAL A 54 3.74 -5.97 3.55
CA VAL A 54 4.21 -7.35 3.61
C VAL A 54 4.87 -7.59 4.96
N ASP A 55 4.59 -8.73 5.59
CA ASP A 55 5.34 -9.19 6.75
C ASP A 55 6.76 -9.58 6.32
N MET A 56 7.73 -9.10 7.08
CA MET A 56 9.14 -9.41 6.91
C MET A 56 9.66 -10.40 7.96
N GLY A 57 8.77 -11.17 8.62
CA GLY A 57 9.07 -12.10 9.71
C GLY A 57 10.30 -12.99 9.51
N ASP A 58 10.81 -13.54 10.61
CA ASP A 58 12.13 -14.21 10.70
C ASP A 58 12.24 -15.57 9.95
N GLY A 59 11.25 -15.96 9.15
CA GLY A 59 11.20 -17.24 8.45
C GLY A 59 11.81 -17.21 7.04
N PRO A 60 12.48 -18.28 6.57
CA PRO A 60 12.93 -18.43 5.18
C PRO A 60 11.80 -18.71 4.18
N GLY A 61 10.56 -18.37 4.52
CA GLY A 61 9.37 -18.58 3.70
C GLY A 61 9.17 -17.47 2.66
N PRO A 62 8.34 -17.71 1.63
CA PRO A 62 7.91 -16.62 0.75
C PRO A 62 7.20 -15.57 1.61
N PHE A 63 7.63 -14.30 1.51
CA PHE A 63 7.01 -13.17 2.18
C PHE A 63 5.48 -13.24 2.03
N GLU A 64 4.76 -13.59 3.10
CA GLU A 64 3.30 -13.58 3.10
C GLU A 64 2.86 -12.12 3.07
N THR A 65 1.96 -11.82 2.13
CA THR A 65 1.46 -10.46 1.95
C THR A 65 0.21 -10.32 2.80
N ASP A 66 0.30 -9.58 3.91
CA ASP A 66 -0.81 -9.48 4.86
C ASP A 66 -1.96 -8.62 4.34
N ALA A 67 -1.63 -7.54 3.64
CA ALA A 67 -2.63 -6.63 3.11
C ALA A 67 -2.12 -5.94 1.84
N TYR A 68 -2.83 -6.11 0.73
CA TYR A 68 -2.52 -5.40 -0.50
C TYR A 68 -3.76 -5.11 -1.33
N LEU A 69 -3.71 -3.98 -2.04
CA LEU A 69 -4.64 -3.68 -3.11
C LEU A 69 -4.00 -4.09 -4.44
N CYS A 70 -4.74 -4.81 -5.27
CA CYS A 70 -4.34 -5.16 -6.62
C CYS A 70 -5.23 -4.45 -7.64
N LEU A 71 -4.62 -3.59 -8.44
CA LEU A 71 -5.21 -2.94 -9.59
C LEU A 71 -4.82 -3.76 -10.83
N ASP A 72 -5.80 -4.42 -11.41
CA ASP A 72 -5.64 -5.27 -12.59
C ASP A 72 -6.74 -4.93 -13.61
N ASN A 73 -6.29 -4.44 -14.77
CA ASN A 73 -7.16 -4.08 -15.88
C ASN A 73 -7.74 -5.31 -16.62
N SER A 74 -7.30 -6.53 -16.29
CA SER A 74 -7.82 -7.78 -16.85
C SER A 74 -9.10 -8.28 -16.16
N THR A 75 -9.45 -7.73 -14.99
CA THR A 75 -10.62 -8.14 -14.20
C THR A 75 -11.74 -7.10 -14.29
N SER A 76 -12.98 -7.55 -14.49
CA SER A 76 -14.14 -6.69 -14.77
C SER A 76 -14.75 -6.00 -13.54
N SER A 77 -14.00 -5.81 -12.45
CA SER A 77 -14.46 -5.02 -11.31
C SER A 77 -14.27 -3.51 -11.56
N PRO A 78 -15.33 -2.69 -11.46
CA PRO A 78 -15.26 -1.26 -11.79
C PRO A 78 -14.33 -0.45 -10.87
N ASP A 79 -13.95 -0.99 -9.70
CA ASP A 79 -13.06 -0.31 -8.73
C ASP A 79 -11.58 -0.70 -8.87
N SER A 80 -11.24 -1.67 -9.74
CA SER A 80 -9.87 -2.18 -9.88
C SER A 80 -9.06 -1.56 -11.03
N SER A 81 -9.66 -0.69 -11.85
CA SER A 81 -8.93 0.02 -12.90
C SER A 81 -8.51 1.41 -12.43
N GLY A 82 -7.23 1.56 -12.10
CA GLY A 82 -6.63 2.86 -11.82
C GLY A 82 -6.56 3.71 -13.07
N GLU A 83 -6.99 4.97 -13.00
CA GLU A 83 -6.80 5.96 -14.07
C GLU A 83 -5.47 6.69 -13.96
N ASN A 84 -5.02 7.27 -15.06
CA ASN A 84 -3.80 8.07 -15.03
C ASN A 84 -3.98 9.28 -14.09
N GLY A 85 -3.09 9.41 -13.11
CA GLY A 85 -3.15 10.43 -12.08
C GLY A 85 -4.04 10.08 -10.88
N ASP A 86 -4.70 8.91 -10.87
CA ASP A 86 -5.35 8.44 -9.64
C ASP A 86 -4.29 8.23 -8.55
N VAL A 87 -4.60 8.71 -7.35
CA VAL A 87 -3.77 8.55 -6.16
C VAL A 87 -4.39 7.51 -5.27
N TYR A 88 -3.64 6.46 -4.96
CA TYR A 88 -4.07 5.41 -4.06
C TYR A 88 -3.29 5.46 -2.76
N GLY A 89 -3.99 5.47 -1.63
CA GLY A 89 -3.38 5.43 -0.30
C GLY A 89 -3.43 4.04 0.31
N CYS A 90 -2.44 3.74 1.15
CA CYS A 90 -2.45 2.60 2.06
C CYS A 90 -2.16 3.11 3.46
N GLY A 91 -3.12 2.92 4.35
CA GLY A 91 -3.05 3.33 5.75
C GLY A 91 -2.98 2.12 6.67
N LEU A 92 -2.08 2.13 7.64
CA LEU A 92 -1.96 1.18 8.73
C LEU A 92 -2.32 1.88 10.04
N VAL A 93 -3.34 1.38 10.72
CA VAL A 93 -3.79 1.88 12.02
C VAL A 93 -3.41 0.89 13.10
N ILE A 94 -2.76 1.40 14.14
CA ILE A 94 -2.27 0.60 15.26
C ILE A 94 -2.86 1.15 16.54
N PRO A 95 -3.57 0.33 17.31
CA PRO A 95 -4.16 0.76 18.55
C PRO A 95 -3.09 1.07 19.63
N PRO A 96 -3.45 1.83 20.66
CA PRO A 96 -2.58 2.05 21.82
C PRO A 96 -2.19 0.74 22.51
N LYS A 97 -0.95 0.64 22.96
CA LYS A 97 -0.44 -0.58 23.65
C LYS A 97 -1.11 -0.87 24.99
N ASN A 98 -1.72 0.13 25.61
CA ASN A 98 -2.35 0.01 26.93
C ASN A 98 -3.83 -0.37 26.86
N GLU A 99 -4.41 -0.48 25.66
CA GLU A 99 -5.78 -0.93 25.47
C GLU A 99 -5.86 -2.46 25.33
N SER A 100 -7.01 -3.03 25.69
CA SER A 100 -7.22 -4.49 25.76
C SER A 100 -6.99 -5.18 24.41
N GLU A 101 -6.71 -6.50 24.45
CA GLU A 101 -6.55 -7.44 23.32
C GLU A 101 -7.66 -7.39 22.25
N THR A 102 -8.72 -6.61 22.47
CA THR A 102 -9.87 -6.47 21.57
C THR A 102 -9.62 -5.55 20.38
N GLN A 103 -8.67 -4.60 20.47
CA GLN A 103 -8.37 -3.71 19.35
C GLN A 103 -7.28 -4.31 18.47
N LYS A 104 -7.60 -4.46 17.18
CA LYS A 104 -6.69 -5.06 16.20
C LYS A 104 -6.03 -3.99 15.36
N THR A 105 -4.80 -4.28 14.95
CA THR A 105 -4.13 -3.51 13.90
C THR A 105 -4.87 -3.77 12.60
N PHE A 106 -5.08 -2.74 11.79
CA PHE A 106 -5.78 -2.90 10.51
C PHE A 106 -5.20 -2.01 9.43
N VAL A 107 -5.42 -2.44 8.19
CA VAL A 107 -5.05 -1.71 6.98
C VAL A 107 -6.30 -1.26 6.27
N PHE A 108 -6.31 -0.02 5.81
CA PHE A 108 -7.34 0.50 4.93
C PHE A 108 -6.68 1.07 3.67
N PHE A 109 -7.48 1.18 2.61
CA PHE A 109 -7.03 1.75 1.34
C PHE A 109 -7.86 2.98 1.00
N THR A 110 -7.24 3.92 0.30
CA THR A 110 -7.95 5.09 -0.22
C THR A 110 -7.73 5.21 -1.72
N LYS A 111 -8.70 5.83 -2.39
CA LYS A 111 -8.59 6.34 -3.75
C LYS A 111 -8.93 7.83 -3.73
N ASN A 112 -8.00 8.66 -4.18
CA ASN A 112 -8.11 10.13 -4.21
C ASN A 112 -8.59 10.70 -2.85
N GLY A 113 -8.00 10.20 -1.76
CA GLY A 113 -8.31 10.62 -0.38
C GLY A 113 -9.63 10.07 0.20
N THR A 114 -10.36 9.22 -0.52
CA THR A 114 -11.58 8.57 -0.04
C THR A 114 -11.32 7.10 0.22
N GLU A 115 -11.72 6.58 1.39
CA GLU A 115 -11.57 5.16 1.75
C GLU A 115 -12.31 4.25 0.75
N ILE A 116 -11.70 3.12 0.43
CA ILE A 116 -12.25 2.10 -0.48
C ILE A 116 -12.09 0.70 0.11
N GLY A 117 -13.07 -0.16 -0.16
CA GLY A 117 -13.07 -1.53 0.34
C GLY A 117 -13.40 -1.62 1.83
N GLU A 118 -13.17 -2.80 2.40
CA GLU A 118 -13.27 -3.05 3.84
C GLU A 118 -11.88 -3.00 4.46
N GLU A 119 -11.81 -2.66 5.76
CA GLU A 119 -10.58 -2.74 6.54
C GLU A 119 -10.07 -4.17 6.63
N ILE A 120 -8.77 -4.35 6.44
CA ILE A 120 -8.08 -5.64 6.56
C ILE A 120 -7.45 -5.72 7.94
N LEU A 121 -7.99 -6.59 8.80
CA LEU A 121 -7.41 -6.85 10.11
C LEU A 121 -6.08 -7.61 9.97
N ILE A 122 -5.03 -7.11 10.61
CA ILE A 122 -3.73 -7.76 10.69
C ILE A 122 -3.73 -8.66 11.93
N GLU A 123 -3.35 -9.93 11.74
CA GLU A 123 -3.26 -10.91 12.83
C GLU A 123 -2.15 -10.53 13.83
N GLU A 124 -2.28 -11.01 15.07
CA GLU A 124 -1.60 -10.45 16.23
C GLU A 124 -0.06 -10.60 16.22
N ASP A 125 0.48 -11.51 15.41
CA ASP A 125 1.90 -11.89 15.38
C ASP A 125 2.77 -11.12 14.37
N VAL A 126 2.22 -10.11 13.66
CA VAL A 126 3.03 -9.32 12.71
C VAL A 126 3.67 -8.11 13.39
N ASP A 127 4.98 -8.19 13.61
CA ASP A 127 5.77 -7.14 14.26
C ASP A 127 6.39 -6.15 13.28
N ILE A 128 6.72 -6.59 12.06
CA ILE A 128 7.49 -5.81 11.08
C ILE A 128 6.78 -5.81 9.73
N LEU A 129 6.10 -4.71 9.43
CA LEU A 129 5.43 -4.50 8.15
C LEU A 129 6.30 -3.65 7.24
N LYS A 130 6.38 -4.02 5.97
CA LYS A 130 7.12 -3.27 4.97
C LYS A 130 6.21 -2.82 3.83
N PRO A 131 6.13 -1.52 3.54
CA PRO A 131 5.49 -1.05 2.32
C PRO A 131 6.16 -1.64 1.08
N PHE A 132 5.35 -2.15 0.16
CA PHE A 132 5.81 -2.67 -1.12
C PHE A 132 4.91 -2.20 -2.26
N ILE A 133 5.51 -2.19 -3.45
CA ILE A 133 4.83 -1.92 -4.72
C ILE A 133 5.30 -2.95 -5.74
N LYS A 134 4.37 -3.48 -6.51
CA LYS A 134 4.57 -4.46 -7.58
C LYS A 134 4.00 -3.86 -8.87
N LEU A 135 4.81 -3.82 -9.92
CA LEU A 135 4.50 -3.12 -11.17
C LEU A 135 4.75 -4.03 -12.37
N LEU A 136 3.84 -4.01 -13.34
CA LEU A 136 4.00 -4.57 -14.67
C LEU A 136 3.45 -3.59 -15.71
N SER A 137 4.28 -3.23 -16.69
CA SER A 137 3.90 -2.40 -17.85
C SER A 137 3.34 -1.00 -17.49
N CYS A 138 3.72 -0.44 -16.35
CA CYS A 138 3.26 0.85 -15.86
C CYS A 138 4.33 1.53 -14.98
N SER A 139 4.16 2.83 -14.77
CA SER A 139 4.94 3.62 -13.85
C SER A 139 4.08 4.14 -12.72
N VAL A 140 4.73 4.48 -11.60
CA VAL A 140 4.09 5.11 -10.45
C VAL A 140 5.02 6.15 -9.84
N GLU A 141 4.41 7.16 -9.22
CA GLU A 141 5.08 8.04 -8.27
C GLU A 141 4.66 7.65 -6.86
N VAL A 142 5.57 7.72 -5.89
CA VAL A 142 5.35 7.19 -4.55
C VAL A 142 5.70 8.24 -3.51
N ASN A 143 4.76 8.51 -2.60
CA ASN A 143 4.95 9.41 -1.47
C ASN A 143 4.90 8.62 -0.15
N PHE A 144 6.06 8.42 0.46
CA PHE A 144 6.20 7.81 1.79
C PHE A 144 6.14 8.83 2.95
N GLY A 145 5.71 10.07 2.67
CA GLY A 145 5.65 11.15 3.67
C GLY A 145 6.98 11.85 3.95
N ASN A 146 7.95 11.75 3.03
CA ASN A 146 9.25 12.40 3.18
C ASN A 146 9.21 13.92 2.94
N ASP A 147 8.25 14.41 2.15
CA ASP A 147 8.09 15.82 1.82
C ASP A 147 6.62 16.23 1.92
N LEU A 148 6.13 16.35 3.15
CA LEU A 148 4.74 16.76 3.43
C LEU A 148 4.50 18.25 3.15
N GLU A 149 5.55 19.06 3.02
CA GLU A 149 5.41 20.49 2.71
C GLU A 149 5.10 20.71 1.23
N THR A 150 5.84 20.04 0.34
CA THR A 150 5.62 20.17 -1.11
C THR A 150 4.64 19.15 -1.66
N MET A 151 4.53 17.98 -1.01
CA MET A 151 3.64 16.89 -1.40
C MET A 151 2.85 16.37 -0.18
N PRO A 152 1.87 17.15 0.31
CA PRO A 152 1.02 16.72 1.41
C PRO A 152 0.15 15.52 0.99
N PHE A 153 -0.16 14.64 1.94
CA PHE A 153 -1.14 13.58 1.72
C PHE A 153 -2.53 14.16 1.39
N LEU A 154 -3.26 13.49 0.50
CA LEU A 154 -4.63 13.86 0.14
C LEU A 154 -5.67 13.34 1.15
N TYR A 155 -5.23 12.54 2.11
CA TYR A 155 -6.10 11.95 3.11
C TYR A 155 -6.26 12.84 4.35
N ASP A 156 -7.52 13.14 4.68
CA ASP A 156 -7.87 13.91 5.87
C ASP A 156 -7.94 13.02 7.11
N ILE A 157 -6.83 12.99 7.85
CA ILE A 157 -6.70 12.22 9.09
C ILE A 157 -7.64 12.65 10.22
N SER A 158 -8.25 13.85 10.14
CA SER A 158 -9.20 14.31 11.15
C SER A 158 -10.50 13.49 11.20
N LYS A 159 -10.73 12.66 10.18
CA LYS A 159 -11.90 11.78 10.10
C LYS A 159 -11.75 10.45 10.83
N HIS A 160 -10.54 10.11 11.31
CA HIS A 160 -10.28 8.87 12.05
C HIS A 160 -10.19 9.06 13.57
N PHE A 161 -10.15 10.29 14.08
CA PHE A 161 -9.93 10.59 15.50
C PHE A 161 -10.95 11.57 16.07
#